data_AF-I6EFI0-F1
#
_entry.id   AF-I6EFI0-F1
#
_cell.length_a   1.000
_cell.length_b   1.000
_cell.length_c   1.000
_cell.angle_alpha   90.00
_cell.angle_beta   90.00
_cell.angle_gamma   90.00
#
_symmetry.space_group_name_H-M   'P 1'
#
loop_
_entity.id
_entity.type
_entity.pdbx_description
1 polymer ?
#
loop_
_entity_poly.entity_id
_entity_poly.type
_entity_poly.pdbx_seq_one_letter_code
_entity_poly.pdbx_strand_id
1 'polypeptide(L)'
;MRIMADATGFPSIASGESSLTGFISQVDGTPAYTGVFQGWTTRSLYTYRWSPTTGPQWTRHARKNEVDRLDQWNSETWLYNHDKSMRLGLTGSTWGCYSDTQKKWIPLDVSHGGTGANSLDDAKTNLQIPEGGLTKAMTLNAPGGAVDGKYYPVIIDTSAMEGYGNLTCPIDIKTAGRSSSDPLNSNTFSGYFRCGGWSDSRDIACGSFVAYDKNELGILCLKVSRKDYPQYVAFYIHKAAFPILLQTGYKARVIVPTEDYIIGTSGVK
;
A
#
# COMPACT_ATOMS: atom_id res chain seq x y z
N MET A 1 -38.99 -29.17 33.82
CA MET A 1 -40.24 -28.90 33.08
C MET A 1 -40.10 -29.42 31.66
N ARG A 2 -41.16 -29.98 31.07
CA ARG A 2 -41.22 -30.37 29.65
C ARG A 2 -42.42 -29.68 29.00
N ILE A 3 -42.21 -29.06 27.84
CA ILE A 3 -43.24 -28.39 27.04
C ILE A 3 -43.34 -29.15 25.73
N MET A 4 -44.52 -29.72 25.46
CA MET A 4 -44.77 -30.50 24.25
C MET A 4 -45.08 -29.58 23.07
N ALA A 5 -44.78 -30.01 21.85
CA ALA A 5 -44.98 -29.22 20.63
C ALA A 5 -46.46 -28.83 20.36
N ASP A 6 -47.39 -29.59 20.92
CA ASP A 6 -48.84 -29.37 20.86
C ASP A 6 -49.36 -28.47 22.00
N ALA A 7 -48.50 -28.01 22.91
CA ALA A 7 -48.89 -27.10 23.97
C ALA A 7 -49.31 -25.73 23.41
N THR A 8 -50.38 -25.16 23.95
CA THR A 8 -50.79 -23.79 23.63
C THR A 8 -49.64 -22.82 23.95
N GLY A 9 -49.25 -22.00 22.96
CA GLY A 9 -48.14 -21.06 23.11
C GLY A 9 -46.74 -21.66 22.94
N PHE A 10 -46.63 -22.85 22.34
CA PHE A 10 -45.33 -23.40 21.93
C PHE A 10 -44.61 -22.42 20.99
N PRO A 11 -43.32 -22.12 21.22
CA PRO A 11 -42.66 -21.04 20.50
C PRO A 11 -42.33 -21.45 19.06
N SER A 12 -42.74 -20.62 18.10
CA SER A 12 -42.51 -20.87 16.67
C SER A 12 -41.02 -20.99 16.29
N ILE A 13 -40.13 -20.35 17.05
CA ILE A 13 -38.67 -20.48 16.88
C ILE A 13 -38.13 -21.89 17.20
N ALA A 14 -38.93 -22.72 17.89
CA ALA A 14 -38.66 -24.13 18.15
C ALA A 14 -39.47 -25.07 17.24
N SER A 15 -40.06 -24.55 16.14
CA SER A 15 -40.78 -25.37 15.17
C SER A 15 -39.88 -26.49 14.63
N GLY A 16 -40.33 -27.74 14.76
CA GLY A 16 -39.55 -28.95 14.43
C GLY A 16 -38.96 -29.69 15.64
N GLU A 17 -38.98 -29.08 16.83
CA GLU A 17 -38.73 -29.80 18.09
C GLU A 17 -40.00 -30.56 18.51
N SER A 18 -39.88 -31.82 18.92
CA SER A 18 -41.03 -32.56 19.49
C SER A 18 -41.36 -32.13 20.93
N SER A 19 -40.38 -31.60 21.65
CA SER A 19 -40.57 -30.96 22.96
C SER A 19 -39.38 -30.07 23.33
N LEU A 20 -39.60 -29.16 24.27
CA LEU A 20 -38.57 -28.41 24.98
C LEU A 20 -38.47 -28.92 26.41
N THR A 21 -37.28 -29.28 26.86
CA THR A 21 -37.03 -29.72 28.25
C THR A 21 -36.07 -28.78 28.94
N GLY A 22 -36.41 -28.30 30.14
CA GLY A 22 -35.62 -27.27 30.82
C GLY A 22 -36.17 -26.84 32.17
N PHE A 23 -35.70 -25.68 32.61
CA PHE A 23 -36.02 -25.09 33.91
C PHE A 23 -36.48 -23.63 33.71
N ILE A 24 -37.39 -23.18 34.58
CA ILE A 24 -37.83 -21.78 34.70
C ILE A 24 -37.59 -21.35 36.14
N SER A 25 -37.13 -20.11 36.33
CA SER A 25 -37.03 -19.44 37.62
C SER A 25 -37.78 -18.12 37.58
N GLN A 26 -38.40 -17.75 38.69
CA GLN A 26 -38.90 -16.40 38.90
C GLN A 26 -37.72 -15.44 39.15
N VAL A 27 -37.90 -14.18 38.74
CA VAL A 27 -36.99 -13.04 39.01
C VAL A 27 -37.56 -12.21 40.17
N ASP A 28 -36.71 -11.57 40.96
CA ASP A 28 -37.11 -10.83 42.15
C ASP A 28 -38.00 -9.59 41.84
N GLY A 29 -38.93 -9.28 42.75
CA GLY A 29 -39.58 -7.97 42.84
C GLY A 29 -40.76 -7.70 41.89
N THR A 30 -41.10 -8.59 40.96
CA THR A 30 -42.30 -8.54 40.09
C THR A 30 -42.53 -9.96 39.55
N PRO A 31 -43.77 -10.41 39.23
CA PRO A 31 -43.93 -11.67 38.50
C PRO A 31 -43.23 -11.56 37.13
N ALA A 32 -42.00 -12.04 37.06
CA ALA A 32 -41.19 -12.13 35.85
C ALA A 32 -40.42 -13.45 35.90
N TYR A 33 -40.21 -14.07 34.76
CA TYR A 33 -39.61 -15.41 34.68
C TYR A 33 -38.47 -15.44 33.68
N THR A 34 -37.46 -16.26 33.96
CA THR A 34 -36.37 -16.59 33.04
C THR A 34 -36.21 -18.11 32.98
N GLY A 35 -35.80 -18.65 31.84
CA GLY A 35 -35.64 -20.09 31.69
C GLY A 35 -34.63 -20.49 30.64
N VAL A 36 -34.15 -21.73 30.75
CA VAL A 36 -33.22 -22.37 29.82
C VAL A 36 -33.78 -23.75 29.46
N PHE A 37 -33.85 -24.03 28.16
CA PHE A 37 -34.44 -25.24 27.60
C PHE A 37 -33.55 -25.82 26.50
N GLN A 38 -33.56 -27.15 26.38
CA GLN A 38 -32.99 -27.88 25.26
C GLN A 38 -34.13 -28.45 24.40
N GLY A 39 -34.05 -28.28 23.08
CA GLY A 39 -34.93 -28.95 22.12
C GLY A 39 -34.61 -30.43 21.98
N TRP A 40 -35.64 -31.25 21.82
CA TRP A 40 -35.48 -32.70 21.73
C TRP A 40 -34.84 -33.18 20.42
N THR A 41 -35.31 -32.67 19.28
CA THR A 41 -34.93 -33.13 17.95
C THR A 41 -33.51 -32.65 17.61
N THR A 42 -33.27 -31.35 17.78
CA THR A 42 -32.02 -30.74 17.31
C THR A 42 -30.99 -30.55 18.42
N ARG A 43 -31.37 -30.73 19.69
CA ARG A 43 -30.54 -30.38 20.86
C ARG A 43 -30.14 -28.90 20.91
N SER A 44 -30.90 -28.03 20.23
CA SER A 44 -30.66 -26.58 20.29
C SER A 44 -30.98 -26.03 21.66
N LEU A 45 -30.24 -25.01 22.08
CA LEU A 45 -30.48 -24.29 23.32
C LEU A 45 -31.46 -23.15 23.07
N TYR A 46 -32.45 -23.05 23.93
CA TYR A 46 -33.46 -22.00 23.94
C TYR A 46 -33.44 -21.29 25.29
N THR A 47 -33.54 -19.97 25.30
CA THR A 47 -33.77 -19.19 26.50
C THR A 47 -35.14 -18.55 26.46
N TYR A 48 -35.74 -18.42 27.64
CA TYR A 48 -37.07 -17.88 27.84
C TYR A 48 -36.98 -16.68 28.78
N ARG A 49 -37.75 -15.63 28.49
CA ARG A 49 -38.05 -14.54 29.43
C ARG A 49 -39.53 -14.21 29.38
N TRP A 50 -40.10 -13.81 30.50
CA TRP A 50 -41.48 -13.33 30.56
C TRP A 50 -41.63 -12.22 31.58
N SER A 51 -42.44 -11.23 31.26
CA SER A 51 -42.91 -10.20 32.19
C SER A 51 -44.36 -9.83 31.83
N PRO A 52 -45.09 -9.11 32.71
CA PRO A 52 -46.46 -8.68 32.43
C PRO A 52 -46.51 -7.71 31.23
N THR A 53 -45.44 -6.95 31.01
CA THR A 53 -45.36 -5.95 29.93
C THR A 53 -44.94 -6.56 28.59
N THR A 54 -44.02 -7.53 28.60
CA THR A 54 -43.43 -8.07 27.35
C THR A 54 -44.04 -9.40 26.91
N GLY A 55 -44.81 -10.07 27.77
CA GLY A 55 -45.24 -11.44 27.53
C GLY A 55 -44.06 -12.40 27.32
N PRO A 56 -44.28 -13.59 26.72
CA PRO A 56 -43.26 -14.61 26.53
C PRO A 56 -42.28 -14.22 25.41
N GLN A 57 -41.00 -14.26 25.73
CA GLN A 57 -39.88 -13.96 24.84
C GLN A 57 -38.99 -15.19 24.76
N TRP A 58 -38.78 -15.70 23.55
CA TRP A 58 -37.96 -16.88 23.30
C TRP A 58 -36.78 -16.52 22.41
N THR A 59 -35.62 -17.09 22.72
CA THR A 59 -34.41 -16.95 21.90
C THR A 59 -33.83 -18.32 21.67
N ARG A 60 -33.56 -18.67 20.42
CA ARG A 60 -32.80 -19.86 20.04
C ARG A 60 -31.35 -19.47 19.86
N HIS A 61 -30.44 -20.19 20.50
CA HIS A 61 -29.01 -19.98 20.36
C HIS A 61 -28.48 -20.82 19.20
N ALA A 62 -27.58 -20.25 18.40
CA ALA A 62 -26.92 -20.98 17.32
C ALA A 62 -26.06 -22.11 17.89
N ARG A 63 -26.18 -23.31 17.31
CA ARG A 63 -25.32 -24.43 17.70
C ARG A 63 -23.94 -24.31 17.03
N LYS A 64 -22.91 -24.93 17.63
CA LYS A 64 -21.56 -24.96 17.03
C LYS A 64 -21.57 -25.50 15.59
N ASN A 65 -22.39 -26.51 15.31
CA ASN A 65 -22.52 -27.10 13.97
C ASN A 65 -23.38 -26.27 12.99
N GLU A 66 -23.99 -25.18 13.44
CA GLU A 66 -24.66 -24.18 12.57
C GLU A 66 -23.72 -23.05 12.19
N VAL A 67 -22.58 -22.95 12.89
CA VAL A 67 -21.44 -22.10 12.57
C VAL A 67 -20.22 -23.00 12.28
N ASP A 68 -20.44 -24.08 11.53
CA ASP A 68 -19.44 -25.12 11.25
C ASP A 68 -18.29 -24.67 10.34
N ARG A 69 -18.41 -23.46 9.78
CA ARG A 69 -17.37 -22.78 9.01
C ARG A 69 -16.42 -21.95 9.86
N LEU A 70 -16.77 -21.64 11.12
CA LEU A 70 -15.85 -21.01 12.06
C LEU A 70 -15.08 -22.09 12.81
N ASP A 71 -13.76 -22.05 12.70
CA ASP A 71 -12.87 -22.99 13.38
C ASP A 71 -11.81 -22.25 14.19
N GLN A 72 -11.61 -22.70 15.43
CA GLN A 72 -10.64 -22.13 16.36
C GLN A 72 -9.61 -23.21 16.68
N TRP A 73 -8.38 -22.99 16.23
CA TRP A 73 -7.25 -23.86 16.49
C TRP A 73 -6.38 -23.25 17.59
N ASN A 74 -5.38 -24.00 18.07
CA ASN A 74 -4.54 -23.57 19.19
C ASN A 74 -3.83 -22.22 18.94
N SER A 75 -3.56 -21.86 17.68
CA SER A 75 -2.83 -20.65 17.31
C SER A 75 -3.46 -19.86 16.16
N GLU A 76 -4.66 -20.26 15.71
CA GLU A 76 -5.26 -19.73 14.49
C GLU A 76 -6.79 -19.67 14.60
N THR A 77 -7.39 -18.73 13.90
CA THR A 77 -8.85 -18.63 13.76
C THR A 77 -9.20 -18.52 12.29
N TRP A 78 -10.14 -19.36 11.85
CA TRP A 78 -10.48 -19.53 10.45
C TRP A 78 -11.99 -19.43 10.21
N LEU A 79 -12.33 -18.86 9.06
CA LEU A 79 -13.65 -18.90 8.44
C LEU A 79 -13.55 -19.59 7.08
N TYR A 80 -14.08 -20.81 6.99
CA TYR A 80 -14.13 -21.60 5.77
C TYR A 80 -15.20 -21.11 4.79
N ASN A 81 -14.95 -21.31 3.50
CA ASN A 81 -16.00 -21.25 2.49
C ASN A 81 -16.91 -22.51 2.55
N HIS A 82 -17.92 -22.58 1.68
CA HIS A 82 -18.96 -23.61 1.77
C HIS A 82 -18.44 -25.05 1.62
N ASP A 83 -17.55 -25.29 0.66
CA ASP A 83 -16.97 -26.60 0.35
C ASP A 83 -15.67 -26.88 1.12
N LYS A 84 -15.26 -25.96 2.00
CA LYS A 84 -14.00 -26.01 2.77
C LYS A 84 -12.74 -26.11 1.90
N SER A 85 -12.79 -25.58 0.67
CA SER A 85 -11.62 -25.49 -0.23
C SER A 85 -10.76 -24.24 0.00
N MET A 86 -11.32 -23.24 0.71
CA MET A 86 -10.65 -21.99 1.05
C MET A 86 -11.07 -21.49 2.42
N ARG A 87 -10.20 -20.70 3.05
CA ARG A 87 -10.44 -20.13 4.37
C ARG A 87 -9.82 -18.74 4.53
N LEU A 88 -10.58 -17.82 5.10
CA LEU A 88 -10.10 -16.52 5.58
C LEU A 88 -9.70 -16.68 7.04
N GLY A 89 -8.52 -16.23 7.44
CA GLY A 89 -8.13 -16.36 8.84
C GLY A 89 -6.95 -15.52 9.26
N LEU A 90 -6.70 -15.58 10.56
CA LEU A 90 -5.61 -14.92 11.25
C LEU A 90 -4.80 -15.94 12.06
N THR A 91 -3.49 -15.75 12.08
CA THR A 91 -2.54 -16.41 12.96
C THR A 91 -2.05 -15.41 14.00
N GLY A 92 -1.11 -15.80 14.86
CA GLY A 92 -0.46 -14.86 15.78
C GLY A 92 0.35 -13.74 15.11
N SER A 93 0.64 -13.84 13.80
CA SER A 93 1.53 -12.89 13.10
C SER A 93 1.05 -12.43 11.72
N THR A 94 0.05 -13.08 11.13
CA THR A 94 -0.44 -12.74 9.78
C THR A 94 -1.93 -13.01 9.63
N TRP A 95 -2.53 -12.49 8.56
CA TRP A 95 -3.92 -12.74 8.18
C TRP A 95 -4.03 -12.81 6.66
N GLY A 96 -5.09 -13.45 6.16
CA GLY A 96 -5.37 -13.50 4.72
C GLY A 96 -6.29 -14.66 4.32
N CYS A 97 -6.34 -14.95 3.02
CA CYS A 97 -7.04 -16.12 2.50
C CYS A 97 -6.06 -17.24 2.14
N TYR A 98 -6.31 -18.44 2.66
CA TYR A 98 -5.55 -19.65 2.37
C TYR A 98 -6.39 -20.59 1.50
N SER A 99 -5.82 -21.09 0.41
CA SER A 99 -6.43 -22.12 -0.41
C SER A 99 -6.00 -23.50 0.09
N ASP A 100 -6.97 -24.29 0.57
CA ASP A 100 -6.74 -25.69 0.94
C ASP A 100 -6.55 -26.58 -0.29
N THR A 101 -7.00 -26.16 -1.47
CA THR A 101 -6.70 -26.82 -2.75
C THR A 101 -5.26 -26.61 -3.18
N GLN A 102 -4.77 -25.36 -3.15
CA GLN A 102 -3.42 -25.02 -3.64
C GLN A 102 -2.33 -25.11 -2.56
N LYS A 103 -2.72 -25.31 -1.29
CA LYS A 103 -1.83 -25.34 -0.11
C LYS A 103 -0.95 -24.10 0.02
N LYS A 104 -1.53 -22.91 -0.22
CA LYS A 104 -0.85 -21.62 -0.08
C LYS A 104 -1.81 -20.49 0.23
N TRP A 105 -1.24 -19.39 0.75
CA TRP A 105 -1.92 -18.10 0.77
C TRP A 105 -2.19 -17.63 -0.65
N ILE A 106 -3.38 -17.11 -0.89
CA ILE A 106 -3.79 -16.59 -2.19
C ILE A 106 -4.14 -15.11 -2.06
N PRO A 107 -3.80 -14.31 -3.08
CA PRO A 107 -4.11 -12.89 -3.07
C PRO A 107 -5.58 -12.64 -3.39
N LEU A 108 -6.10 -11.49 -2.94
CA LEU A 108 -7.36 -10.97 -3.45
C LEU A 108 -7.15 -10.52 -4.90
N ASP A 109 -8.00 -10.96 -5.82
CA ASP A 109 -7.87 -10.60 -7.23
C ASP A 109 -8.24 -9.13 -7.49
N VAL A 110 -7.82 -8.63 -8.65
CA VAL A 110 -8.01 -7.22 -9.04
C VAL A 110 -9.50 -6.86 -9.16
N SER A 111 -10.37 -7.78 -9.60
CA SER A 111 -11.80 -7.50 -9.76
C SER A 111 -12.53 -7.30 -8.43
N HIS A 112 -11.92 -7.76 -7.33
CA HIS A 112 -12.41 -7.55 -5.96
C HIS A 112 -11.57 -6.51 -5.20
N GLY A 113 -10.77 -5.69 -5.89
CA GLY A 113 -10.02 -4.57 -5.29
C GLY A 113 -8.67 -4.95 -4.68
N GLY A 114 -8.19 -6.18 -4.91
CA GLY A 114 -6.84 -6.59 -4.54
C GLY A 114 -5.79 -6.32 -5.63
N THR A 115 -4.60 -6.86 -5.45
CA THR A 115 -3.50 -6.79 -6.44
C THR A 115 -3.44 -8.04 -7.33
N GLY A 116 -4.17 -9.10 -7.00
CA GLY A 116 -4.04 -10.41 -7.64
C GLY A 116 -2.67 -11.08 -7.45
N ALA A 117 -1.84 -10.59 -6.51
CA ALA A 117 -0.45 -10.98 -6.39
C ALA A 117 0.02 -11.17 -4.93
N ASN A 118 0.89 -12.15 -4.72
CA ASN A 118 1.60 -12.38 -3.45
C ASN A 118 3.04 -11.83 -3.46
N SER A 119 3.45 -11.17 -4.54
CA SER A 119 4.75 -10.54 -4.71
C SER A 119 4.58 -9.08 -5.15
N LEU A 120 5.58 -8.24 -4.88
CA LEU A 120 5.56 -6.84 -5.30
C LEU A 120 5.54 -6.71 -6.83
N ASP A 121 6.31 -7.53 -7.54
CA ASP A 121 6.49 -7.41 -8.99
C ASP A 121 5.25 -7.89 -9.75
N ASP A 122 4.61 -8.98 -9.30
CA ASP A 122 3.31 -9.40 -9.84
C ASP A 122 2.24 -8.34 -9.52
N ALA A 123 2.28 -7.72 -8.34
CA ALA A 123 1.30 -6.69 -7.97
C ALA A 123 1.41 -5.46 -8.87
N LYS A 124 2.63 -5.00 -9.17
CA LYS A 124 2.85 -3.91 -10.13
C LYS A 124 2.37 -4.30 -11.51
N THR A 125 2.68 -5.52 -11.96
CA THR A 125 2.27 -6.04 -13.27
C THR A 125 0.76 -6.06 -13.40
N ASN A 126 0.06 -6.62 -12.41
CA ASN A 126 -1.41 -6.72 -12.40
C ASN A 126 -2.10 -5.35 -12.31
N LEU A 127 -1.50 -4.41 -11.58
CA LEU A 127 -1.98 -3.02 -11.48
C LEU A 127 -1.47 -2.12 -12.60
N GLN A 128 -0.71 -2.66 -13.56
CA GLN A 128 -0.11 -1.92 -14.68
C GLN A 128 0.72 -0.70 -14.22
N ILE A 129 1.38 -0.83 -13.06
CA ILE A 129 2.26 0.21 -12.54
C ILE A 129 3.56 0.16 -13.34
N PRO A 130 3.89 1.19 -14.13
CA PRO A 130 5.10 1.20 -14.92
C PRO A 130 6.34 1.24 -14.02
N GLU A 131 7.36 0.46 -14.37
CA GLU A 131 8.68 0.49 -13.71
C GLU A 131 9.65 1.51 -14.37
N GLY A 132 9.13 2.36 -15.25
CA GLY A 132 9.89 3.37 -15.98
C GLY A 132 9.21 4.73 -15.97
N GLY A 133 9.87 5.73 -16.54
CA GLY A 133 9.39 7.11 -16.58
C GLY A 133 9.87 7.95 -15.41
N LEU A 134 9.18 9.08 -15.18
CA LEU A 134 9.54 10.09 -14.20
C LEU A 134 9.03 9.76 -12.79
N THR A 135 9.85 9.99 -11.77
CA THR A 135 9.46 9.96 -10.36
C THR A 135 8.40 11.02 -10.07
N LYS A 136 7.78 10.93 -8.90
CA LYS A 136 7.04 12.07 -8.32
C LYS A 136 7.96 13.30 -8.25
N ALA A 137 7.40 14.47 -8.53
CA ALA A 137 8.12 15.73 -8.43
C ALA A 137 8.62 15.97 -6.99
N MET A 138 9.90 16.31 -6.86
CA MET A 138 10.57 16.63 -5.61
C MET A 138 11.10 18.06 -5.64
N THR A 139 10.94 18.78 -4.53
CA THR A 139 11.54 20.11 -4.35
C THR A 139 12.90 19.95 -3.70
N LEU A 140 13.94 20.48 -4.33
CA LEU A 140 15.30 20.45 -3.81
C LEU A 140 15.72 21.87 -3.41
N ASN A 141 16.20 22.00 -2.18
CA ASN A 141 16.77 23.26 -1.70
C ASN A 141 18.26 23.34 -2.04
N ALA A 142 18.81 24.54 -1.97
CA ALA A 142 20.25 24.72 -2.03
C ALA A 142 20.94 23.94 -0.89
N PRO A 143 22.16 23.42 -1.10
CA PRO A 143 22.90 22.75 -0.04
C PRO A 143 23.22 23.70 1.12
N GLY A 144 23.37 23.16 2.32
CA GLY A 144 23.68 23.96 3.52
C GLY A 144 24.97 24.77 3.35
N GLY A 145 24.93 26.07 3.67
CA GLY A 145 26.10 26.94 3.49
C GLY A 145 26.37 27.36 2.05
N ALA A 146 25.43 27.17 1.13
CA ALA A 146 25.56 27.64 -0.25
C ALA A 146 25.85 29.15 -0.32
N VAL A 147 26.87 29.51 -1.08
CA VAL A 147 27.35 30.89 -1.27
C VAL A 147 26.70 31.48 -2.52
N ASP A 148 26.36 32.76 -2.45
CA ASP A 148 25.78 33.49 -3.57
C ASP A 148 26.73 33.53 -4.78
N GLY A 149 26.18 33.56 -5.99
CA GLY A 149 26.96 33.55 -7.24
C GLY A 149 27.56 32.19 -7.63
N LYS A 150 27.46 31.15 -6.79
CA LYS A 150 28.01 29.82 -7.08
C LYS A 150 26.99 28.86 -7.68
N TYR A 151 27.50 27.91 -8.47
CA TYR A 151 26.76 26.75 -8.95
C TYR A 151 27.06 25.53 -8.09
N TYR A 152 26.03 24.74 -7.82
CA TYR A 152 26.09 23.52 -7.03
C TYR A 152 25.61 22.34 -7.87
N PRO A 153 26.28 21.18 -7.79
CA PRO A 153 25.84 20.01 -8.52
C PRO A 153 24.56 19.45 -7.88
N VAL A 154 23.61 19.05 -8.73
CA VAL A 154 22.51 18.15 -8.39
C VAL A 154 22.81 16.86 -9.13
N ILE A 155 23.28 15.87 -8.39
CA ILE A 155 23.75 14.61 -8.94
C ILE A 155 22.57 13.65 -9.03
N ILE A 156 22.34 13.11 -10.21
CA ILE A 156 21.45 12.00 -10.47
C ILE A 156 22.28 10.73 -10.53
N ASP A 157 22.07 9.85 -9.56
CA ASP A 157 22.66 8.51 -9.47
C ASP A 157 21.65 7.48 -9.99
N THR A 158 21.99 6.89 -11.13
CA THR A 158 21.17 5.92 -11.86
C THR A 158 21.50 4.46 -11.51
N SER A 159 22.35 4.22 -10.50
CA SER A 159 22.81 2.88 -10.12
C SER A 159 21.71 1.92 -9.67
N ALA A 160 20.61 2.46 -9.13
CA ALA A 160 19.46 1.69 -8.70
C ALA A 160 18.34 1.58 -9.76
N MET A 161 18.52 2.23 -10.91
CA MET A 161 17.59 2.09 -12.04
C MET A 161 17.77 0.73 -12.73
N GLU A 162 16.72 0.25 -13.39
CA GLU A 162 16.84 -0.88 -14.31
C GLU A 162 17.88 -0.55 -15.39
N GLY A 163 18.77 -1.51 -15.66
CA GLY A 163 19.91 -1.32 -16.56
C GLY A 163 21.14 -0.65 -15.93
N TYR A 164 21.15 -0.35 -14.62
CA TYR A 164 22.34 0.07 -13.86
C TYR A 164 23.11 1.24 -14.49
N GLY A 165 22.39 2.25 -15.00
CA GLY A 165 22.94 3.43 -15.69
C GLY A 165 23.19 3.27 -17.20
N ASN A 166 22.94 2.08 -17.77
CA ASN A 166 23.11 1.83 -19.21
C ASN A 166 21.88 2.16 -20.06
N LEU A 167 20.73 2.42 -19.45
CA LEU A 167 19.53 2.94 -20.12
C LEU A 167 19.43 4.46 -19.96
N THR A 168 18.71 5.12 -20.87
CA THR A 168 18.46 6.56 -20.76
C THR A 168 17.61 6.88 -19.54
N CYS A 169 18.07 7.83 -18.73
CA CYS A 169 17.34 8.38 -17.61
C CYS A 169 16.52 9.59 -18.08
N PRO A 170 15.18 9.57 -17.97
CA PRO A 170 14.37 10.76 -18.18
C PRO A 170 14.59 11.76 -17.05
N ILE A 171 14.50 13.05 -17.36
CA ILE A 171 14.58 14.12 -16.37
C ILE A 171 13.73 15.32 -16.79
N ASP A 172 13.04 15.88 -15.80
CA ASP A 172 12.45 17.21 -15.86
C ASP A 172 12.98 18.01 -14.67
N ILE A 173 13.75 19.05 -14.94
CA ILE A 173 14.31 19.95 -13.93
C ILE A 173 13.88 21.38 -14.24
N LYS A 174 13.33 22.05 -13.23
CA LYS A 174 12.82 23.41 -13.33
C LYS A 174 13.30 24.23 -12.16
N THR A 175 13.84 25.42 -12.44
CA THR A 175 14.19 26.41 -11.40
C THR A 175 12.95 27.00 -10.72
N ALA A 176 13.12 27.65 -9.57
CA ALA A 176 11.99 28.17 -8.80
C ALA A 176 11.09 29.09 -9.65
N GLY A 177 9.82 28.78 -9.85
CA GLY A 177 8.89 29.71 -10.52
C GLY A 177 8.60 30.91 -9.61
N ARG A 178 9.22 32.06 -9.88
CA ARG A 178 9.05 33.30 -9.09
C ARG A 178 8.63 34.48 -9.97
N SER A 179 8.58 35.67 -9.39
CA SER A 179 8.17 36.89 -10.10
C SER A 179 9.17 37.26 -11.19
N SER A 180 8.76 38.01 -12.20
CA SER A 180 9.62 38.40 -13.34
C SER A 180 10.88 39.20 -12.95
N SER A 181 10.96 39.72 -11.72
CA SER A 181 12.13 40.43 -11.18
C SER A 181 13.12 39.52 -10.45
N ASP A 182 12.79 38.24 -10.24
CA ASP A 182 13.68 37.30 -9.55
C ASP A 182 14.65 36.68 -10.55
N PRO A 183 15.97 36.89 -10.42
CA PRO A 183 16.94 36.34 -11.36
C PRO A 183 16.95 34.81 -11.31
N LEU A 184 17.17 34.17 -12.46
CA LEU A 184 17.46 32.73 -12.59
C LEU A 184 16.30 31.78 -12.22
N ASN A 185 15.07 32.24 -12.40
CA ASN A 185 13.84 31.59 -11.96
C ASN A 185 13.06 30.86 -13.09
N SER A 186 13.53 30.99 -14.34
CA SER A 186 12.80 30.58 -15.55
C SER A 186 13.61 29.66 -16.46
N ASN A 187 14.45 28.81 -15.88
CA ASN A 187 15.16 27.75 -16.59
C ASN A 187 14.45 26.40 -16.42
N THR A 188 14.32 25.65 -17.51
CA THR A 188 13.83 24.28 -17.53
C THR A 188 14.68 23.43 -18.46
N PHE A 189 15.00 22.20 -18.05
CA PHE A 189 15.47 21.15 -18.95
C PHE A 189 14.54 19.96 -18.84
N SER A 190 14.04 19.50 -19.98
CA SER A 190 13.21 18.30 -20.11
C SER A 190 13.81 17.40 -21.17
N GLY A 191 14.14 16.16 -20.82
CA GLY A 191 14.82 15.29 -21.77
C GLY A 191 15.31 13.98 -21.17
N TYR A 192 16.30 13.41 -21.83
CA TYR A 192 16.93 12.16 -21.47
C TYR A 192 18.44 12.33 -21.44
N PHE A 193 19.08 11.65 -20.49
CA PHE A 193 20.53 11.54 -20.47
C PHE A 193 20.98 10.11 -20.20
N ARG A 194 22.21 9.81 -20.56
CA ARG A 194 22.91 8.57 -20.23
C ARG A 194 24.42 8.79 -20.35
N CYS A 195 25.23 8.25 -19.46
CA CYS A 195 26.68 8.21 -19.70
C CYS A 195 27.05 6.97 -20.53
N GLY A 196 28.05 7.13 -21.39
CA GLY A 196 28.72 6.04 -22.06
C GLY A 196 29.59 5.25 -21.10
N GLY A 197 29.55 3.92 -21.24
CA GLY A 197 30.43 2.99 -20.54
C GLY A 197 31.67 2.68 -21.38
N TRP A 198 31.99 1.39 -21.53
CA TRP A 198 32.94 0.94 -22.55
C TRP A 198 32.43 1.26 -23.98
N SER A 199 33.32 1.18 -24.97
CA SER A 199 33.23 1.73 -26.34
C SER A 199 31.92 1.59 -27.12
N ASP A 200 31.06 0.67 -26.70
CA ASP A 200 29.86 0.25 -27.42
C ASP A 200 28.62 1.08 -27.04
N SER A 201 28.74 1.97 -26.04
CA SER A 201 27.68 2.88 -25.61
C SER A 201 28.21 4.31 -25.48
N ARG A 202 27.61 5.25 -26.22
CA ARG A 202 27.97 6.68 -26.20
C ARG A 202 27.16 7.47 -25.17
N ASP A 203 27.73 8.58 -24.71
CA ASP A 203 27.02 9.58 -23.91
C ASP A 203 25.82 10.12 -24.69
N ILE A 204 24.70 10.32 -23.98
CA ILE A 204 23.48 10.91 -24.51
C ILE A 204 23.09 12.04 -23.58
N ALA A 205 22.81 13.21 -24.15
CA ALA A 205 22.07 14.28 -23.50
C ALA A 205 21.23 14.94 -24.59
N CYS A 206 19.93 14.64 -24.60
CA CYS A 206 18.99 15.17 -25.58
C CYS A 206 17.73 15.66 -24.89
N GLY A 207 17.14 16.73 -25.39
CA GLY A 207 15.97 17.34 -24.77
C GLY A 207 15.74 18.77 -25.21
N SER A 208 14.82 19.43 -24.53
CA SER A 208 14.54 20.85 -24.66
C SER A 208 15.12 21.59 -23.46
N PHE A 209 15.90 22.63 -23.75
CA PHE A 209 16.32 23.59 -22.74
C PHE A 209 15.62 24.92 -23.00
N VAL A 210 14.97 25.46 -21.97
CA VAL A 210 14.28 26.75 -22.02
C VAL A 210 14.90 27.68 -21.00
N ALA A 211 15.32 28.85 -21.45
CA ALA A 211 15.72 29.97 -20.62
C ALA A 211 15.00 31.23 -21.13
N TYR A 212 14.54 32.08 -20.20
CA TYR A 212 13.88 33.33 -20.54
C TYR A 212 14.85 34.34 -21.15
N ASP A 213 15.98 34.58 -20.48
CA ASP A 213 17.07 35.41 -20.97
C ASP A 213 18.38 34.60 -21.00
N LYS A 214 19.21 34.85 -22.01
CA LYS A 214 20.51 34.16 -22.19
C LYS A 214 21.49 34.40 -21.03
N ASN A 215 21.31 35.49 -20.28
CA ASN A 215 22.14 35.84 -19.13
C ASN A 215 21.56 35.30 -17.81
N GLU A 216 20.33 34.77 -17.83
CA GLU A 216 19.68 34.17 -16.66
C GLU A 216 19.83 32.65 -16.66
N LEU A 217 21.07 32.18 -16.65
CA LEU A 217 21.38 30.75 -16.69
C LEU A 217 21.40 30.11 -15.29
N GLY A 218 20.22 29.83 -14.73
CA GLY A 218 20.04 29.11 -13.48
C GLY A 218 20.47 27.64 -13.54
N ILE A 219 20.41 27.02 -14.71
CA ILE A 219 20.95 25.68 -14.99
C ILE A 219 22.10 25.84 -15.98
N LEU A 220 23.35 25.74 -15.50
CA LEU A 220 24.54 26.01 -16.30
C LEU A 220 24.81 24.93 -17.34
N CYS A 221 24.86 23.68 -16.89
CA CYS A 221 25.22 22.56 -17.73
C CYS A 221 24.79 21.22 -17.11
N LEU A 222 24.86 20.19 -17.95
CA LEU A 222 24.86 18.79 -17.57
C LEU A 222 26.29 18.27 -17.73
N LYS A 223 26.86 17.71 -16.66
CA LYS A 223 28.21 17.18 -16.62
C LYS A 223 28.14 15.66 -16.41
N VAL A 224 28.57 14.92 -17.43
CA VAL A 224 28.60 13.44 -17.43
C VAL A 224 29.87 12.90 -16.77
N SER A 225 29.77 11.71 -16.18
CA SER A 225 30.93 11.01 -15.62
C SER A 225 31.79 10.33 -16.68
N ARG A 226 32.84 9.63 -16.22
CA ARG A 226 33.65 8.72 -17.05
C ARG A 226 33.15 7.29 -16.93
N LYS A 227 33.51 6.51 -17.95
CA LYS A 227 33.49 5.05 -18.09
C LYS A 227 33.26 4.17 -16.84
N ASP A 228 34.00 4.38 -15.74
CA ASP A 228 33.92 3.51 -14.55
C ASP A 228 32.83 3.93 -13.56
N TYR A 229 32.25 5.12 -13.77
CA TYR A 229 31.18 5.71 -12.97
C TYR A 229 30.03 6.22 -13.85
N PRO A 230 29.57 5.46 -14.87
CA PRO A 230 28.58 5.94 -15.85
C PRO A 230 27.20 6.16 -15.22
N GLN A 231 27.00 5.79 -13.95
CA GLN A 231 25.73 5.98 -13.28
C GLN A 231 25.48 7.42 -12.81
N TYR A 232 26.51 8.29 -12.79
CA TYR A 232 26.45 9.60 -12.13
C TYR A 232 26.47 10.76 -13.13
N VAL A 233 25.44 11.61 -13.08
CA VAL A 233 25.36 12.85 -13.88
C VAL A 233 25.04 14.03 -12.98
N ALA A 234 25.75 15.15 -13.15
CA ALA A 234 25.52 16.35 -12.36
C ALA A 234 24.89 17.46 -13.20
N PHE A 235 23.80 18.04 -12.72
CA PHE A 235 23.26 19.30 -13.20
C PHE A 235 23.80 20.44 -12.35
N TYR A 236 24.44 21.44 -12.94
CA TYR A 236 24.95 22.58 -12.19
C TYR A 236 23.90 23.67 -12.06
N ILE A 237 23.46 23.89 -10.83
CA ILE A 237 22.36 24.80 -10.50
C ILE A 237 22.88 25.99 -9.73
N HIS A 238 22.58 27.20 -10.18
CA HIS A 238 22.97 28.41 -9.49
C HIS A 238 22.27 28.50 -8.13
N LYS A 239 22.96 28.96 -7.07
CA LYS A 239 22.39 29.09 -5.72
C LYS A 239 21.04 29.83 -5.72
N ALA A 240 20.93 30.95 -6.44
CA ALA A 240 19.71 31.76 -6.47
C ALA A 240 18.53 31.10 -7.19
N ALA A 241 18.79 30.08 -8.03
CA ALA A 241 17.77 29.33 -8.77
C ALA A 241 17.06 28.28 -7.91
N PHE A 242 17.64 27.94 -6.75
CA PHE A 242 16.99 27.09 -5.75
C PHE A 242 15.84 27.83 -5.02
N PRO A 243 14.81 27.12 -4.56
CA PRO A 243 14.64 25.67 -4.72
C PRO A 243 14.23 25.28 -6.15
N ILE A 244 14.66 24.12 -6.60
CA ILE A 244 14.27 23.57 -7.90
C ILE A 244 13.20 22.50 -7.75
N LEU A 245 12.39 22.30 -8.77
CA LEU A 245 11.52 21.14 -8.92
C LEU A 245 12.21 20.13 -9.84
N LEU A 246 12.28 18.87 -9.41
CA LEU A 246 12.93 17.80 -10.13
C LEU A 246 12.00 16.58 -10.25
N GLN A 247 11.97 15.97 -11.42
CA GLN A 247 11.56 14.59 -11.64
C GLN A 247 12.68 13.89 -12.41
N THR A 248 12.93 12.62 -12.12
CA THR A 248 14.01 11.85 -12.75
C THR A 248 13.55 10.42 -12.99
N GLY A 249 14.36 9.57 -13.62
CA GLY A 249 14.05 8.15 -13.82
C GLY A 249 13.64 7.44 -12.52
N TYR A 250 12.62 6.58 -12.61
CA TYR A 250 12.19 5.73 -11.51
C TYR A 250 13.38 4.95 -10.89
N LYS A 251 13.47 4.93 -9.56
CA LYS A 251 14.60 4.44 -8.73
C LYS A 251 15.93 5.24 -8.82
N ALA A 252 16.05 6.27 -9.66
CA ALA A 252 17.23 7.14 -9.60
C ALA A 252 17.30 7.83 -8.23
N ARG A 253 18.52 7.95 -7.70
CA ARG A 253 18.80 8.67 -6.46
C ARG A 253 19.27 10.08 -6.80
N VAL A 254 18.99 11.01 -5.89
CA VAL A 254 19.34 12.41 -6.06
C VAL A 254 20.19 12.86 -4.90
N ILE A 255 21.33 13.48 -5.19
CA ILE A 255 22.30 13.95 -4.21
C ILE A 255 22.57 15.43 -4.48
N VAL A 256 22.42 16.27 -3.46
CA VAL A 256 22.70 17.72 -3.53
C VAL A 256 23.79 18.05 -2.52
N PRO A 257 25.07 17.92 -2.88
CA PRO A 257 26.17 18.13 -1.95
C PRO A 257 26.59 19.59 -1.84
N THR A 258 27.42 19.88 -0.83
CA THR A 258 28.09 21.17 -0.64
C THR A 258 29.38 21.32 -1.45
N GLU A 259 29.93 20.19 -1.90
CA GLU A 259 31.18 20.07 -2.65
C GLU A 259 30.93 19.91 -4.16
N ASP A 260 31.98 20.13 -4.96
CA ASP A 260 31.89 20.07 -6.42
C ASP A 260 31.90 18.62 -6.95
N TYR A 261 31.28 18.39 -8.11
CA TYR A 261 31.29 17.08 -8.76
C TYR A 261 32.60 16.85 -9.52
N ILE A 262 33.43 15.93 -9.03
CA ILE A 262 34.65 15.48 -9.70
C ILE A 262 34.32 14.37 -10.71
N ILE A 263 34.62 14.64 -11.98
CA ILE A 263 34.42 13.71 -13.09
C ILE A 263 35.18 12.40 -12.83
N GLY A 264 34.48 11.27 -12.97
CA GLY A 264 35.08 9.94 -12.81
C GLY A 264 35.18 9.50 -11.35
N THR A 265 34.24 9.94 -10.50
CA THR A 265 34.08 9.41 -9.15
C THR A 265 32.62 8.97 -8.95
N SER A 266 32.34 8.17 -7.91
CA SER A 266 30.99 7.69 -7.58
C SER A 266 30.11 8.75 -6.92
N GLY A 267 30.28 10.02 -7.28
CA GLY A 267 29.61 11.17 -6.66
C GLY A 267 30.54 12.37 -6.45
N VAL A 268 30.39 13.03 -5.30
CA VAL A 268 31.22 14.17 -4.87
C VAL A 268 32.50 13.67 -4.21
N LYS A 269 33.62 14.35 -4.46
CA LYS A 269 34.88 14.20 -3.73
C LYS A 269 35.62 15.54 -3.69
#